data_AF-A0A2T7HD76-F1
#
_entry.id   AF-A0A2T7HD76-F1
#
_cell.length_a   1.000
_cell.length_b   1.000
_cell.length_c   1.000
_cell.angle_alpha   90.00
_cell.angle_beta   90.00
_cell.angle_gamma   90.00
#
_symmetry.space_group_name_H-M   'P 1'
#
loop_
_entity.id
_entity.type
_entity.pdbx_description
1 polymer ?
#
loop_
_entity_poly.entity_id
_entity_poly.type
_entity_poly.pdbx_seq_one_letter_code
_entity_poly.pdbx_strand_id
1 'polypeptide(L)'
;MILAALVPGLAAGTLPAAAFDAHAGYYYPEPQTREVYVSGLAAAPDTGKKSRAAFVIGLAGQQQERNHIIGYHLFAKGTDLEKLIIVATGDGQYDTLYRLRALLASLTSMARSTEIFARSDQPQDLNFLDFCKLIGFTQVTLSNGRDVAHQIAVQ
;
A
#
# COMPACT_ATOMS: atom_id res chain seq x y z
N MET A 1 10.02 14.62 64.54
CA MET A 1 9.31 14.88 63.27
C MET A 1 10.12 14.27 62.13
N ILE A 2 9.73 13.09 61.65
CA ILE A 2 10.37 12.44 60.49
C ILE A 2 9.40 12.54 59.33
N LEU A 3 9.81 13.27 58.29
CA LEU A 3 9.03 13.56 57.08
C LEU A 3 9.03 12.31 56.19
N ALA A 4 7.86 11.71 55.96
CA ALA A 4 7.70 10.62 55.00
C ALA A 4 7.69 11.21 53.58
N ALA A 5 8.72 10.90 52.78
CA ALA A 5 8.78 11.27 51.37
C ALA A 5 7.96 10.28 50.54
N LEU A 6 6.80 10.72 50.06
CA LEU A 6 5.96 10.01 49.11
C LEU A 6 6.63 10.09 47.72
N VAL A 7 7.17 8.99 47.23
CA VAL A 7 7.70 8.88 45.86
C VAL A 7 6.52 8.60 44.91
N PRO A 8 6.21 9.44 43.92
CA PRO A 8 5.19 9.12 42.93
C PRO A 8 5.75 8.09 41.95
N GLY A 9 5.06 6.96 41.81
CA GLY A 9 5.38 5.94 40.81
C GLY A 9 5.17 6.48 39.40
N LEU A 10 6.24 6.55 38.61
CA LEU A 10 6.13 6.74 37.16
C LEU A 10 5.48 5.49 36.56
N ALA A 11 4.22 5.60 36.18
CA ALA A 11 3.60 4.66 35.26
C ALA A 11 4.24 4.88 33.88
N ALA A 12 5.20 4.02 33.53
CA ALA A 12 5.72 3.94 32.18
C ALA A 12 4.59 3.44 31.26
N GLY A 13 3.90 4.37 30.61
CA GLY A 13 2.99 4.04 29.52
C GLY A 13 3.79 3.36 28.42
N THR A 14 3.58 2.06 28.23
CA THR A 14 4.01 1.34 27.03
C THR A 14 3.26 1.93 25.84
N LEU A 15 3.86 2.92 25.18
CA LEU A 15 3.46 3.28 23.83
C LEU A 15 3.64 2.02 22.97
N PRO A 16 2.63 1.60 22.20
CA PRO A 16 2.83 0.51 21.25
C PRO A 16 4.00 0.89 20.36
N ALA A 17 5.05 0.07 20.38
CA ALA A 17 6.13 0.19 19.45
C ALA A 17 5.53 -0.04 18.05
N ALA A 18 5.21 1.05 17.36
CA ALA A 18 4.97 1.01 15.93
C ALA A 18 6.28 0.48 15.35
N ALA A 19 6.32 -0.83 15.06
CA ALA A 19 7.43 -1.47 14.41
C ALA A 19 7.84 -0.55 13.26
N PHE A 20 9.08 -0.07 13.28
CA PHE A 20 9.65 0.82 12.29
C PHE A 20 9.09 0.41 10.91
N ASP A 21 8.19 1.22 10.32
CA ASP A 21 7.75 0.98 8.95
C ASP A 21 8.96 1.32 8.08
N ALA A 22 9.94 0.41 8.05
CA ALA A 22 11.32 0.60 7.56
C ALA A 22 11.39 0.87 6.04
N HIS A 23 10.24 1.14 5.44
CA HIS A 23 10.07 1.49 4.04
C HIS A 23 10.07 3.02 3.86
N ALA A 24 9.49 3.77 4.80
CA ALA A 24 9.61 5.22 4.83
C ALA A 24 11.07 5.62 5.10
N GLY A 25 11.55 6.65 4.41
CA GLY A 25 12.96 7.07 4.42
C GLY A 25 13.89 6.22 3.53
N TYR A 26 13.47 5.02 3.09
CA TYR A 26 14.24 4.19 2.16
C TYR A 26 13.66 4.18 0.74
N TYR A 27 12.36 3.89 0.58
CA TYR A 27 11.69 3.85 -0.73
C TYR A 27 10.90 5.12 -1.05
N TYR A 28 10.45 5.84 -0.02
CA TYR A 28 9.60 7.04 -0.12
C TYR A 28 9.77 7.92 1.12
N PRO A 29 9.50 9.23 1.07
CA PRO A 29 9.54 10.11 2.25
C PRO A 29 8.40 9.78 3.22
N GLU A 30 8.47 10.26 4.46
CA GLU A 30 7.37 10.11 5.42
C GLU A 30 6.01 10.56 4.82
N PRO A 31 4.94 9.73 4.86
CA PRO A 31 3.67 10.06 4.25
C PRO A 31 3.05 11.34 4.83
N GLN A 32 2.85 12.36 3.99
CA GLN A 32 2.19 13.60 4.38
C GLN A 32 0.67 13.44 4.47
N THR A 33 0.12 12.43 3.79
CA THR A 33 -1.31 12.16 3.79
C THR A 33 -1.58 10.68 4.03
N ARG A 34 -2.62 10.40 4.81
CA ARG A 34 -3.05 9.05 5.17
C ARG A 34 -4.56 8.94 5.05
N GLU A 35 -5.06 7.81 4.58
CA GLU A 35 -6.49 7.51 4.56
C GLU A 35 -6.77 6.03 4.84
N VAL A 36 -8.04 5.75 5.18
CA VAL A 36 -8.56 4.39 5.31
C VAL A 36 -9.50 4.14 4.16
N TYR A 37 -9.27 3.07 3.43
CA TYR A 37 -10.17 2.53 2.42
C TYR A 37 -10.86 1.29 2.99
N VAL A 38 -12.18 1.33 3.09
CA VAL A 38 -12.99 0.20 3.56
C VAL A 38 -13.66 -0.44 2.36
N SER A 39 -13.26 -1.67 2.02
CA SER A 39 -13.89 -2.43 0.96
C SER A 39 -15.05 -3.27 1.51
N GLY A 40 -16.10 -3.42 0.70
CA GLY A 40 -17.16 -4.39 0.99
C GLY A 40 -16.75 -5.86 0.78
N LEU A 41 -15.56 -6.09 0.23
CA LEU A 41 -15.06 -7.43 -0.09
C LEU A 41 -14.32 -8.06 1.09
N ALA A 42 -14.49 -9.37 1.25
CA ALA A 42 -13.58 -10.18 2.04
C ALA A 42 -12.31 -10.49 1.25
N ALA A 43 -11.20 -10.73 1.95
CA ALA A 43 -10.02 -11.33 1.32
C ALA A 43 -10.38 -12.73 0.80
N ALA A 44 -9.85 -13.10 -0.36
CA ALA A 44 -10.08 -14.43 -0.90
C ALA A 44 -9.44 -15.52 0.01
N PRO A 45 -10.05 -16.72 0.10
CA PRO A 45 -9.60 -17.76 1.02
C PRO A 45 -8.16 -18.24 0.76
N ASP A 46 -7.70 -18.17 -0.50
CA ASP A 46 -6.35 -18.61 -0.91
C ASP A 46 -5.33 -17.46 -0.92
N THR A 47 -5.59 -16.37 -0.21
CA THR A 47 -4.64 -15.25 -0.12
C THR A 47 -3.44 -15.58 0.75
N GLY A 48 -2.25 -15.32 0.22
CA GLY A 48 -1.00 -15.55 0.95
C GLY A 48 0.18 -14.86 0.29
N LYS A 49 1.36 -14.97 0.90
CA LYS A 49 2.59 -14.34 0.41
C LYS A 49 2.87 -14.63 -1.07
N LYS A 50 2.62 -15.87 -1.52
CA LYS A 50 2.80 -16.28 -2.91
C LYS A 50 1.82 -15.61 -3.87
N SER A 51 0.55 -15.46 -3.50
CA SER A 51 -0.46 -14.82 -4.37
C SER A 51 -0.16 -13.32 -4.54
N ARG A 52 0.26 -12.64 -3.48
CA ARG A 52 0.71 -11.23 -3.53
C ARG A 52 1.94 -11.03 -4.42
N ALA A 53 2.93 -11.93 -4.30
CA ALA A 53 4.09 -11.92 -5.19
C ALA A 53 3.69 -12.11 -6.66
N ALA A 54 2.86 -13.12 -6.95
CA ALA A 54 2.38 -13.40 -8.30
C ALA A 54 1.60 -12.22 -8.90
N PHE A 55 0.75 -11.56 -8.10
CA PHE A 55 0.01 -10.38 -8.53
C PHE A 55 0.92 -9.22 -8.93
N VAL A 56 1.90 -8.89 -8.09
CA VAL A 56 2.89 -7.83 -8.39
C VAL A 56 3.69 -8.17 -9.65
N ILE A 57 4.13 -9.41 -9.79
CA ILE A 57 4.87 -9.88 -10.98
C ILE A 57 3.99 -9.77 -12.22
N GLY A 58 2.73 -10.20 -12.16
CA GLY A 58 1.79 -10.13 -13.28
C GLY A 58 1.53 -8.70 -13.73
N LEU A 59 1.26 -7.79 -12.79
CA LEU A 59 1.09 -6.36 -13.11
C LEU A 59 2.35 -5.73 -13.69
N ALA A 60 3.53 -6.03 -13.12
CA ALA A 60 4.79 -5.54 -13.65
C ALA A 60 5.13 -6.12 -15.04
N GLY A 61 4.72 -7.37 -15.31
CA GLY A 61 4.91 -8.04 -16.60
C GLY A 61 4.09 -7.45 -17.74
N GLN A 62 2.78 -7.23 -17.53
CA GLN A 62 1.90 -6.58 -18.53
C GLN A 62 2.42 -5.22 -18.99
N GLN A 63 3.05 -4.56 -18.04
CA GLN A 63 3.66 -3.26 -18.18
C GLN A 63 4.90 -3.29 -19.11
N GLN A 64 5.69 -4.34 -19.04
CA GLN A 64 6.84 -4.56 -19.93
C GLN A 64 6.42 -4.93 -21.36
N GLU A 65 5.33 -5.68 -21.52
CA GLU A 65 4.82 -6.13 -22.83
C GLU A 65 4.34 -4.98 -23.73
N ARG A 66 3.89 -3.86 -23.14
CA ARG A 66 3.35 -2.72 -23.90
C ARG A 66 4.43 -1.80 -24.50
N ASN A 67 5.72 -2.13 -24.32
CA ASN A 67 6.88 -1.36 -24.80
C ASN A 67 6.79 0.13 -24.44
N HIS A 68 6.18 0.42 -23.28
CA HIS A 68 5.86 1.76 -22.81
C HIS A 68 6.80 2.11 -21.66
N ILE A 69 7.33 3.33 -21.65
CA ILE A 69 8.11 3.81 -20.50
C ILE A 69 7.12 4.06 -19.36
N ILE A 70 7.25 3.32 -18.28
CA ILE A 70 6.35 3.44 -17.15
C ILE A 70 6.93 4.45 -16.17
N GLY A 71 6.09 5.41 -15.80
CA GLY A 71 6.41 6.47 -14.88
C GLY A 71 6.59 6.04 -13.42
N TYR A 72 6.47 4.74 -13.11
CA TYR A 72 6.51 4.22 -11.75
C TYR A 72 7.07 2.79 -11.65
N HIS A 73 7.59 2.44 -10.47
CA HIS A 73 7.86 1.09 -10.02
C HIS A 73 6.75 0.63 -9.05
N LEU A 74 6.41 -0.66 -9.07
CA LEU A 74 5.42 -1.27 -8.20
C LEU A 74 5.98 -2.56 -7.60
N PHE A 75 5.93 -2.68 -6.27
CA PHE A 75 6.47 -3.85 -5.57
C PHE A 75 5.78 -4.07 -4.21
N ALA A 76 5.83 -5.31 -3.71
CA ALA A 76 5.32 -5.65 -2.37
C ALA A 76 6.45 -5.77 -1.34
N LYS A 77 6.14 -5.39 -0.09
CA LYS A 77 6.98 -5.47 1.11
C LYS A 77 6.15 -5.89 2.31
N GLY A 78 6.78 -5.98 3.48
CA GLY A 78 6.22 -6.63 4.66
C GLY A 78 6.63 -8.09 4.76
N THR A 79 6.46 -8.68 5.94
CA THR A 79 6.87 -10.06 6.24
C THR A 79 6.18 -11.05 5.30
N ASP A 80 4.92 -10.78 4.99
CA ASP A 80 4.07 -11.59 4.13
C ASP A 80 3.75 -10.90 2.80
N LEU A 81 4.50 -9.86 2.41
CA LEU A 81 4.24 -9.07 1.19
C LEU A 81 2.90 -8.33 1.19
N GLU A 82 2.37 -8.01 2.37
CA GLU A 82 1.06 -7.39 2.61
C GLU A 82 1.02 -5.87 2.40
N LYS A 83 2.17 -5.23 2.13
CA LYS A 83 2.29 -3.80 1.85
C LYS A 83 2.67 -3.56 0.40
N LEU A 84 1.78 -2.96 -0.38
CA LEU A 84 2.05 -2.56 -1.76
C LEU A 84 2.67 -1.15 -1.79
N ILE A 85 3.76 -0.98 -2.54
CA ILE A 85 4.46 0.30 -2.68
C ILE A 85 4.58 0.64 -4.16
N ILE A 86 4.24 1.88 -4.50
CA ILE A 86 4.28 2.43 -5.85
C ILE A 86 5.07 3.75 -5.81
N VAL A 87 6.15 3.85 -6.59
CA VAL A 87 7.04 5.02 -6.57
C VAL A 87 7.32 5.48 -7.98
N ALA A 88 7.23 6.79 -8.23
CA ALA A 88 7.60 7.37 -9.51
C ALA A 88 9.05 7.06 -9.92
N THR A 89 9.32 6.98 -11.22
CA THR A 89 10.67 6.77 -11.77
C THR A 89 11.35 8.06 -12.21
N GLY A 90 10.64 9.20 -12.18
CA GLY A 90 11.20 10.49 -12.59
C GLY A 90 10.41 11.69 -12.07
N ASP A 91 11.05 12.85 -12.17
CA ASP A 91 10.54 14.12 -11.66
C ASP A 91 9.30 14.61 -12.40
N GLY A 92 8.47 15.40 -11.71
CA GLY A 92 7.27 16.02 -12.29
C GLY A 92 6.09 15.06 -12.45
N GLN A 93 6.22 13.83 -11.94
CA GLN A 93 5.21 12.78 -11.99
C GLN A 93 4.64 12.53 -10.60
N TYR A 94 3.32 12.42 -10.54
CA TYR A 94 2.60 12.06 -9.31
C TYR A 94 2.82 13.00 -8.10
N ASP A 95 3.19 14.27 -8.34
CA ASP A 95 3.49 15.26 -7.28
C ASP A 95 2.27 15.81 -6.53
N THR A 96 1.08 15.23 -6.71
CA THR A 96 -0.11 15.63 -5.97
C THR A 96 -0.93 14.41 -5.59
N LEU A 97 -1.69 14.54 -4.49
CA LEU A 97 -2.63 13.51 -4.05
C LEU A 97 -3.59 13.08 -5.18
N TYR A 98 -4.05 14.04 -5.99
CA TYR A 98 -4.95 13.75 -7.10
C TYR A 98 -4.28 12.95 -8.22
N ARG A 99 -3.01 13.23 -8.54
CA ARG A 99 -2.25 12.44 -9.52
C ARG A 99 -1.97 11.02 -9.00
N LEU A 100 -1.69 10.86 -7.71
CA LEU A 100 -1.53 9.54 -7.08
C LEU A 100 -2.85 8.73 -7.14
N ARG A 101 -3.99 9.37 -6.85
CA ARG A 101 -5.30 8.71 -7.00
C ARG A 101 -5.65 8.39 -8.47
N ALA A 102 -5.28 9.25 -9.41
CA ALA A 102 -5.44 8.97 -10.83
C ALA A 102 -4.60 7.75 -11.27
N LEU A 103 -3.42 7.54 -10.68
CA LEU A 103 -2.64 6.32 -10.90
C LEU A 103 -3.38 5.07 -10.40
N LEU A 104 -3.99 5.10 -9.22
CA LEU A 104 -4.83 3.99 -8.72
C LEU A 104 -6.03 3.71 -9.66
N ALA A 105 -6.67 4.76 -10.17
CA ALA A 105 -7.75 4.61 -11.14
C ALA A 105 -7.24 3.94 -12.44
N SER A 106 -6.07 4.34 -12.95
CA SER A 106 -5.45 3.69 -14.12
C SER A 106 -5.07 2.23 -13.84
N LEU A 107 -4.55 1.94 -12.65
CA LEU A 107 -4.21 0.58 -12.20
C LEU A 107 -5.42 -0.34 -12.12
N THR A 108 -6.61 0.20 -11.86
CA THR A 108 -7.87 -0.57 -11.91
C THR A 108 -7.99 -1.27 -13.25
N SER A 109 -7.88 -0.52 -14.36
CA SER A 109 -8.02 -1.07 -15.72
C SER A 109 -7.01 -2.17 -16.04
N MET A 110 -5.77 -2.05 -15.53
CA MET A 110 -4.74 -3.08 -15.73
C MET A 110 -5.04 -4.33 -14.90
N ALA A 111 -5.37 -4.16 -13.62
CA ALA A 111 -5.71 -5.28 -12.74
C ALA A 111 -6.92 -6.08 -13.25
N ARG A 112 -7.86 -5.44 -13.95
CA ARG A 112 -9.01 -6.11 -14.58
C ARG A 112 -8.63 -7.17 -15.62
N SER A 113 -7.43 -7.10 -16.18
CA SER A 113 -6.95 -8.05 -17.19
C SER A 113 -6.18 -9.25 -16.61
N THR A 114 -6.07 -9.33 -15.28
CA THR A 114 -5.35 -10.43 -14.62
C THR A 114 -6.25 -11.64 -14.36
N GLU A 115 -5.69 -12.85 -14.34
CA GLU A 115 -6.45 -14.09 -14.14
C GLU A 115 -7.16 -14.19 -12.80
N ILE A 116 -6.61 -13.53 -11.77
CA ILE A 116 -7.19 -13.47 -10.42
C ILE A 116 -8.55 -12.77 -10.43
N PHE A 117 -8.80 -11.95 -11.44
CA PHE A 117 -9.95 -11.08 -11.59
C PHE A 117 -11.10 -11.73 -12.39
N ALA A 118 -10.78 -12.65 -13.31
CA ALA A 118 -11.78 -13.46 -14.01
C ALA A 118 -12.65 -14.32 -13.05
N ARG A 119 -12.26 -14.41 -11.78
CA ARG A 119 -12.95 -15.16 -10.72
C ARG A 119 -13.83 -14.30 -9.81
N SER A 120 -13.88 -12.98 -10.02
CA SER A 120 -14.77 -12.09 -9.25
C SER A 120 -16.14 -11.97 -9.93
N ASP A 121 -17.20 -11.83 -9.13
CA ASP A 121 -18.58 -11.85 -9.64
C ASP A 121 -18.94 -10.59 -10.44
N GLN A 122 -18.38 -9.43 -10.09
CA GLN A 122 -18.70 -8.12 -10.71
C GLN A 122 -17.46 -7.23 -10.92
N PRO A 123 -16.56 -7.65 -11.81
CA PRO A 123 -15.28 -6.98 -12.06
C PRO A 123 -15.38 -5.48 -12.40
N GLN A 124 -16.41 -5.08 -13.15
CA GLN A 124 -16.61 -3.70 -13.59
C GLN A 124 -16.87 -2.71 -12.45
N ASP A 125 -17.40 -3.18 -11.32
CA ASP A 125 -17.79 -2.35 -10.17
C ASP A 125 -16.66 -2.19 -9.15
N LEU A 126 -15.57 -2.94 -9.32
CA LEU A 126 -14.43 -2.93 -8.43
C LEU A 126 -13.33 -1.97 -8.89
N ASN A 127 -12.65 -1.37 -7.93
CA ASN A 127 -11.46 -0.55 -8.15
C ASN A 127 -10.17 -1.24 -7.67
N PHE A 128 -9.02 -0.61 -7.93
CA PHE A 128 -7.72 -1.18 -7.57
C PHE A 128 -7.54 -1.51 -6.08
N LEU A 129 -8.11 -0.71 -5.18
CA LEU A 129 -8.02 -0.95 -3.74
C LEU A 129 -8.89 -2.13 -3.30
N ASP A 130 -10.03 -2.37 -3.97
CA ASP A 130 -10.79 -3.61 -3.79
C ASP A 130 -9.98 -4.83 -4.20
N PHE A 131 -9.15 -4.73 -5.24
CA PHE A 131 -8.23 -5.83 -5.61
C PHE A 131 -7.15 -6.03 -4.57
N CYS A 132 -6.61 -4.93 -4.05
CA CYS A 132 -5.66 -5.00 -2.95
C CYS A 132 -6.29 -5.74 -1.76
N LYS A 133 -7.53 -5.42 -1.40
CA LYS A 133 -8.27 -6.12 -0.34
C LYS A 133 -8.46 -7.60 -0.66
N LEU A 134 -8.95 -7.93 -1.85
CA LEU A 134 -9.24 -9.30 -2.26
C LEU A 134 -8.00 -10.19 -2.21
N ILE A 135 -6.82 -9.63 -2.53
CA ILE A 135 -5.54 -10.34 -2.55
C ILE A 135 -4.86 -10.34 -1.15
N GLY A 136 -5.40 -9.59 -0.20
CA GLY A 136 -4.93 -9.53 1.18
C GLY A 136 -3.78 -8.56 1.40
N PHE A 137 -3.67 -7.50 0.60
CA PHE A 137 -2.88 -6.33 0.97
C PHE A 137 -3.62 -5.55 2.07
N THR A 138 -2.87 -5.07 3.05
CA THR A 138 -3.39 -4.26 4.17
C THR A 138 -2.98 -2.79 4.06
N GLN A 139 -2.02 -2.49 3.20
CA GLN A 139 -1.50 -1.14 2.99
C GLN A 139 -1.11 -0.93 1.53
N VAL A 140 -1.44 0.25 1.00
CA VAL A 140 -0.90 0.76 -0.27
C VAL A 140 -0.19 2.08 0.02
N THR A 141 1.02 2.26 -0.49
CA THR A 141 1.75 3.53 -0.40
C THR A 141 2.16 4.00 -1.79
N LEU A 142 1.82 5.24 -2.12
CA LEU A 142 2.16 5.87 -3.38
C LEU A 142 3.07 7.08 -3.13
N SER A 143 4.08 7.27 -3.97
CA SER A 143 5.00 8.39 -3.83
C SER A 143 5.55 8.88 -5.17
N ASN A 144 5.90 10.18 -5.23
CA ASN A 144 6.73 10.71 -6.32
C ASN A 144 8.23 10.41 -6.15
N GLY A 145 8.62 9.71 -5.09
CA GLY A 145 10.01 9.34 -4.81
C GLY A 145 10.88 10.49 -4.26
N ARG A 146 10.31 11.68 -4.05
CA ARG A 146 11.02 12.87 -3.59
C ARG A 146 10.48 13.39 -2.27
N ASP A 147 9.29 13.98 -2.31
CA ASP A 147 8.72 14.79 -1.24
C ASP A 147 7.22 14.58 -1.04
N VAL A 148 6.58 13.76 -1.89
CA VAL A 148 5.17 13.41 -1.79
C VAL A 148 5.03 11.92 -1.53
N ALA A 149 4.32 11.56 -0.48
CA ALA A 149 3.90 10.21 -0.14
C ALA A 149 2.48 10.20 0.44
N HIS A 150 1.67 9.27 -0.06
CA HIS A 150 0.31 9.01 0.37
C HIS A 150 0.17 7.54 0.79
N GLN A 151 -0.35 7.30 1.98
CA GLN A 151 -0.52 5.94 2.51
C GLN A 151 -2.00 5.63 2.77
N ILE A 152 -2.44 4.47 2.30
CA ILE A 152 -3.81 3.98 2.40
C ILE A 152 -3.79 2.71 3.21
N ALA A 153 -4.51 2.68 4.33
CA ALA A 153 -4.81 1.44 5.03
C ALA A 153 -6.02 0.78 4.34
N VAL A 154 -5.86 -0.47 3.92
CA VAL A 154 -6.89 -1.23 3.20
C VAL A 154 -7.56 -2.18 4.19
N GLN A 155 -8.86 -1.96 4.41
CA GLN A 155 -9.69 -2.68 5.39
C GLN A 155 -10.83 -3.42 4.73
#